data_AF-A0A2W6XDP1-F1
#
_entry.id   AF-A0A2W6XDP1-F1
#
_cell.length_a   1.000
_cell.length_b   1.000
_cell.length_c   1.000
_cell.angle_alpha   90.00
_cell.angle_beta   90.00
_cell.angle_gamma   90.00
#
_symmetry.space_group_name_H-M   'P 1'
#
loop_
_entity.id
_entity.type
_entity.pdbx_description
1 polymer ?
#
loop_
_entity_poly.entity_id
_entity_poly.type
_entity_poly.pdbx_seq_one_letter_code
_entity_poly.pdbx_strand_id
1 'polypeptide(L)' 'MSLFLTTLSEPSQDHSVEPVDHGFLILPIPGREAQFNALARRVIDHVGSLAAFPRKGAHGLYDCVHIIPADQD' A
#
# COMPACT_ATOMS: atom_id res chain seq x y z
N MET A 1 -7.41 -1.86 14.77
CA MET A 1 -6.52 -1.57 13.61
C MET A 1 -5.07 -1.51 14.05
N SER A 2 -4.17 -2.22 13.38
CA SER A 2 -2.72 -2.20 13.65
C SER A 2 -2.16 -0.79 13.40
N LEU A 3 -1.23 -0.30 14.24
CA LEU A 3 -0.57 1.01 14.07
C LEU A 3 0.05 1.16 12.67
N PHE A 4 0.51 0.03 12.11
CA PHE A 4 1.04 -0.07 10.76
C PHE A 4 0.03 0.32 9.67
N LEU A 5 -1.22 -0.11 9.79
CA LEU A 5 -2.29 0.25 8.85
C LEU A 5 -2.63 1.73 8.94
N THR A 6 -2.67 2.29 10.14
CA THR A 6 -2.92 3.72 10.36
C THR A 6 -1.84 4.55 9.66
N THR A 7 -0.56 4.20 9.84
CA THR A 7 0.55 4.90 9.17
C THR A 7 0.52 4.74 7.64
N LEU A 8 0.06 3.58 7.13
CA LEU A 8 -0.08 3.36 5.69
C LEU A 8 -1.26 4.12 5.06
N SER A 9 -2.33 4.35 5.84
CA SER A 9 -3.50 5.10 5.39
C SER A 9 -3.26 6.61 5.32
N GLU A 10 -2.13 7.08 5.85
CA GLU A 10 -1.72 8.48 5.77
C GLU A 10 -0.68 8.65 4.63
N PRO A 11 -0.80 9.71 3.82
CA PRO A 11 0.22 10.03 2.83
C PRO A 11 1.55 10.36 3.51
N SER A 12 2.65 9.93 2.90
CA SER A 12 4.01 10.11 3.43
C SER A 12 4.96 10.68 2.37
N GLN A 13 6.25 10.80 2.71
CA GLN A 13 7.26 11.21 1.72
C GLN A 13 7.55 10.12 0.68
N ASP A 14 7.16 8.87 0.91
CA ASP A 14 7.49 7.74 0.04
C ASP A 14 6.30 7.28 -0.80
N HIS A 15 5.08 7.67 -0.40
CA HIS A 15 3.85 7.25 -1.04
C HIS A 15 2.71 8.26 -0.85
N SER A 16 1.80 8.30 -1.82
CA SER A 16 0.48 8.93 -1.64
C SER A 16 -0.57 7.87 -1.34
N VAL A 17 -1.71 8.33 -0.79
CA VAL A 17 -2.84 7.47 -0.47
C VAL A 17 -4.08 8.01 -1.16
N GLU A 18 -4.81 7.15 -1.85
CA GLU A 18 -6.10 7.46 -2.45
C GLU A 18 -7.19 6.57 -1.83
N PRO A 19 -8.24 7.15 -1.23
CA PRO A 19 -9.36 6.36 -0.71
C PRO A 19 -10.17 5.74 -1.85
N VAL A 20 -10.64 4.50 -1.65
CA VAL A 20 -11.52 3.78 -2.58
C VAL A 20 -12.65 3.09 -1.81
N ASP A 21 -13.70 2.65 -2.50
CA ASP A 21 -14.95 2.17 -1.88
C ASP A 21 -14.78 1.11 -0.77
N HIS A 22 -13.74 0.28 -0.84
CA HIS A 22 -13.49 -0.80 0.12
C HIS A 22 -12.09 -0.75 0.77
N GLY A 23 -11.47 0.43 0.82
CA GLY A 23 -10.15 0.58 1.42
C GLY A 23 -9.38 1.77 0.88
N PHE A 24 -8.11 1.57 0.59
CA PHE A 24 -7.26 2.64 0.04
C PHE A 24 -6.16 2.08 -0.86
N LEU A 25 -5.78 2.87 -1.85
CA LEU A 25 -4.64 2.63 -2.71
C LEU A 25 -3.44 3.37 -2.16
N ILE A 26 -2.32 2.69 -2.09
CA ILE A 26 -1.01 3.30 -1.87
C ILE A 26 -0.33 3.41 -3.23
N LEU A 27 0.12 4.61 -3.56
CA LEU A 27 0.74 4.93 -4.84
C LEU A 27 2.17 5.45 -4.63
N PRO A 28 3.12 5.10 -5.52
CA PRO A 28 4.47 5.63 -5.47
C PRO A 28 4.49 7.12 -5.80
N ILE A 29 5.40 7.85 -5.16
CA ILE A 29 5.77 9.20 -5.59
C ILE A 29 6.80 9.08 -6.73
N PRO A 30 6.64 9.82 -7.85
CA PRO A 30 7.62 9.82 -8.94
C PRO A 30 9.05 10.06 -8.46
N GLY A 31 9.99 9.23 -8.89
CA GLY A 31 11.39 9.26 -8.47
C GLY A 31 11.71 8.52 -7.16
N ARG A 32 10.70 7.90 -6.51
CA ARG A 32 10.85 7.08 -5.29
C ARG A 32 10.37 5.64 -5.46
N GLU A 33 10.28 5.15 -6.70
CA GLU A 33 9.72 3.84 -7.04
C GLU A 33 10.44 2.69 -6.34
N ALA A 34 11.76 2.80 -6.16
CA ALA A 34 12.55 1.80 -5.44
C ALA A 34 12.16 1.69 -3.95
N GLN A 35 11.90 2.84 -3.29
CA GLN A 35 11.47 2.89 -1.89
C GLN A 35 10.05 2.35 -1.75
N PHE A 36 9.17 2.76 -2.65
CA PHE A 36 7.81 2.23 -2.73
C PHE A 36 7.79 0.71 -2.95
N ASN A 37 8.65 0.19 -3.83
CA ASN A 37 8.73 -1.25 -4.09
C ASN A 37 9.15 -2.05 -2.83
N ALA A 38 10.02 -1.48 -2.00
CA ALA A 38 10.38 -2.05 -0.70
C ALA A 38 9.25 -1.93 0.34
N LEU A 39 8.47 -0.85 0.30
CA LEU A 39 7.26 -0.69 1.11
C LEU A 39 6.21 -1.74 0.72
N ALA A 40 5.89 -1.85 -0.57
CA ALA A 40 4.92 -2.79 -1.11
C ALA A 40 5.26 -4.24 -0.72
N ARG A 41 6.53 -4.65 -0.82
CA ARG A 41 6.99 -5.95 -0.29
C ARG A 41 6.70 -6.13 1.19
N ARG A 42 7.03 -5.14 2.02
CA ARG A 42 6.75 -5.20 3.47
C ARG A 42 5.25 -5.30 3.78
N VAL A 43 4.41 -4.62 3.00
CA VAL A 43 2.95 -4.70 3.12
C VAL A 43 2.44 -6.10 2.77
N ILE A 44 2.94 -6.70 1.69
CA ILE A 44 2.59 -8.08 1.28
C ILE A 44 3.09 -9.11 2.31
N ASP A 45 4.26 -8.90 2.91
CA ASP A 45 4.78 -9.81 3.94
C ASP A 45 4.01 -9.71 5.28
N HIS A 46 3.24 -8.63 5.48
CA HIS A 46 2.40 -8.41 6.67
C HIS A 46 0.95 -8.92 6.49
N VAL A 47 0.68 -9.74 5.48
CA VAL A 47 -0.65 -10.31 5.22
C VAL A 47 -1.06 -11.23 6.38
N GLY A 48 -2.06 -10.77 7.14
CA GLY A 48 -2.61 -11.46 8.31
C GLY A 48 -3.69 -10.62 9.01
N SER A 49 -3.51 -9.30 9.10
CA SER A 49 -4.51 -8.35 9.63
C SER A 49 -5.14 -7.45 8.56
N LEU A 50 -4.79 -7.68 7.29
CA LEU A 50 -5.18 -6.89 6.13
C LEU A 50 -5.04 -7.74 4.85
N ALA A 51 -5.91 -7.49 3.88
CA ALA A 51 -5.76 -8.02 2.53
C ALA A 51 -5.06 -6.97 1.66
N ALA A 52 -3.85 -7.29 1.19
CA ALA A 52 -3.06 -6.42 0.33
C ALA A 52 -2.97 -7.02 -1.08
N PHE A 53 -3.36 -6.23 -2.08
CA PHE A 53 -3.34 -6.60 -3.49
C PHE A 53 -2.37 -5.69 -4.25
N PRO A 54 -1.11 -6.12 -4.43
CA PRO A 54 -0.14 -5.35 -5.19
C PRO A 54 -0.43 -5.44 -6.69
N ARG A 55 -0.30 -4.32 -7.38
CA ARG A 55 -0.30 -4.25 -8.83
C ARG A 55 1.11 -3.90 -9.31
N LYS A 56 1.54 -4.59 -10.37
CA LYS A 56 2.82 -4.28 -11.04
C LYS A 56 2.55 -3.37 -12.22
N GLY A 57 3.32 -2.29 -12.30
CA GLY A 57 3.34 -1.39 -13.43
C GLY A 57 4.38 -1.77 -14.48
N ALA A 58 4.77 -0.78 -15.27
CA ALA A 58 5.84 -0.92 -16.25
C ALA A 58 7.18 -1.27 -15.56
N HIS A 59 8.03 -2.02 -16.27
CA HIS A 59 9.38 -2.40 -15.79
C HIS A 59 9.44 -3.31 -14.56
N GLY A 60 8.32 -3.94 -14.18
CA GLY A 60 8.29 -4.96 -13.11
C GLY A 60 8.30 -4.41 -11.68
N LEU A 61 8.20 -3.08 -11.53
CA LEU A 61 8.01 -2.41 -10.24
C LEU A 61 6.52 -2.34 -9.89
N TYR A 62 6.20 -2.24 -8.59
CA TYR A 62 4.83 -1.99 -8.17
C TYR A 62 4.40 -0.56 -8.52
N ASP A 63 3.22 -0.42 -9.14
CA ASP A 63 2.59 0.87 -9.44
C ASP A 63 1.53 1.26 -8.41
N CYS A 64 0.91 0.29 -7.74
CA CYS A 64 0.08 0.53 -6.58
C CYS A 64 -0.05 -0.69 -5.68
N VAL A 65 -0.47 -0.48 -4.44
CA VAL A 65 -0.94 -1.55 -3.54
C VAL A 65 -2.31 -1.18 -3.02
N HIS A 66 -3.30 -2.02 -3.30
CA HIS A 66 -4.64 -1.86 -2.75
C HIS A 66 -4.72 -2.57 -1.40
N ILE A 67 -5.08 -1.84 -0.36
CA ILE A 67 -5.25 -2.38 0.98
C ILE A 67 -6.74 -2.38 1.34
N ILE A 68 -7.24 -3.56 1.69
CA ILE A 68 -8.56 -3.77 2.27
C ILE A 68 -8.34 -4.20 3.74
N PRO A 69 -8.74 -3.39 4.73
CA PRO A 69 -8.65 -3.77 6.14
C PRO A 69 -9.45 -5.05 6.41
N ALA A 70 -8.92 -5.98 7.20
CA ALA A 70 -9.59 -7.27 7.48
C ALA A 70 -10.78 -7.16 8.47
N ASP A 71 -11.13 -5.96 8.92
CA ASP A 71 -12.24 -5.70 9.84
C ASP A 71 -13.20 -4.69 9.18
N GLN A 72 -14.29 -5.21 8.62
CA GLN A 72 -15.56 -4.49 8.47
C GLN A 72 -16.65 -5.33 9.12
N ASP A 73 -16.51 -5.63 10.42
CA ASP A 73 -17.57 -6.16 11.27
C ASP A 73 -17.62 -5.33 12.56
#